data_AF-A0A1V8S7W8-F1
#
_entry.id   AF-A0A1V8S7W8-F1
#
_cell.length_a   1.000
_cell.length_b   1.000
_cell.length_c   1.000
_cell.angle_alpha   90.00
_cell.angle_beta   90.00
_cell.angle_gamma   90.00
#
_symmetry.space_group_name_H-M   'P 1'
#
loop_
_entity.id
_entity.type
_entity.pdbx_description
1 polymer ?
#
loop_
_entity_poly.entity_id
_entity_poly.type
_entity_poly.pdbx_seq_one_letter_code
_entity_poly.pdbx_strand_id
1 'polypeptide(L)'
;MNINRKTEAEVEEYDQGARKFEVDDSVPARYHGTAADARDMAILGKKQVLRRNFKFVTMLGFASTVMASWEVLLVLFKLILIDGGTPNLFWGFIVDACGMLFVYASLAELASMSPTAGGQYHWVSEFAGPSVQKPLSYLVGWLSAVGWQVYLAGVCFMVGGLIQALIALNNESYMPQPWHQTLLTIAIISSSIVFNTLLA
;
A
#
# COMPACT_ATOMS: atom_id res chain seq x y z
N MET A 1 -39.87 -35.72 2.89
CA MET A 1 -39.86 -34.31 2.45
C MET A 1 -38.39 -33.92 2.28
N ASN A 2 -37.96 -33.80 1.02
CA ASN A 2 -36.57 -33.73 0.56
C ASN A 2 -35.93 -32.37 0.85
N ILE A 3 -35.22 -32.24 1.98
CA ILE A 3 -34.45 -31.03 2.29
C ILE A 3 -33.07 -31.07 1.60
N ASN A 4 -32.43 -32.25 1.49
CA ASN A 4 -31.10 -32.38 0.87
C ASN A 4 -31.06 -32.18 -0.66
N ARG A 5 -32.12 -32.57 -1.39
CA ARG A 5 -32.15 -32.39 -2.86
C ARG A 5 -32.23 -30.94 -3.30
N LYS A 6 -32.76 -30.03 -2.46
CA LYS A 6 -32.80 -28.60 -2.78
C LYS A 6 -31.41 -27.97 -2.65
N THR A 7 -30.67 -28.33 -1.62
CA THR A 7 -29.30 -27.85 -1.40
C THR A 7 -28.34 -28.37 -2.47
N GLU A 8 -28.45 -29.64 -2.86
CA GLU A 8 -27.64 -30.21 -3.95
C GLU A 8 -27.94 -29.54 -5.30
N ALA A 9 -29.22 -29.24 -5.58
CA ALA A 9 -29.61 -28.52 -6.80
C ALA A 9 -29.16 -27.05 -6.80
N GLU A 10 -29.22 -26.36 -5.66
CA GLU A 10 -28.69 -24.99 -5.52
C GLU A 10 -27.16 -24.96 -5.62
N VAL A 11 -26.47 -25.98 -5.11
CA VAL A 11 -25.02 -26.14 -5.24
C VAL A 11 -24.64 -26.51 -6.68
N GLU A 12 -25.40 -27.36 -7.37
CA GLU A 12 -25.20 -27.68 -8.79
C GLU A 12 -25.54 -26.49 -9.69
N GLU A 13 -26.56 -25.69 -9.38
CA GLU A 13 -26.90 -24.45 -10.10
C GLU A 13 -25.86 -23.35 -9.82
N TYR A 14 -25.30 -23.29 -8.60
CA TYR A 14 -24.14 -22.47 -8.25
C TYR A 14 -22.87 -22.91 -9.01
N ASP A 15 -22.61 -24.22 -9.10
CA ASP A 15 -21.47 -24.78 -9.84
C ASP A 15 -21.65 -24.64 -11.35
N GLN A 16 -22.87 -24.76 -11.87
CA GLN A 16 -23.19 -24.54 -13.29
C GLN A 16 -23.17 -23.05 -13.66
N GLY A 17 -23.61 -22.16 -12.75
CA GLY A 17 -23.47 -20.72 -12.89
C GLY A 17 -22.00 -20.28 -12.84
N ALA A 18 -21.18 -20.93 -12.01
CA ALA A 18 -19.73 -20.72 -11.97
C ALA A 18 -19.00 -21.31 -13.20
N ARG A 19 -19.50 -22.39 -13.80
CA ARG A 19 -18.94 -23.00 -15.03
C ARG A 19 -19.36 -22.28 -16.33
N LYS A 20 -20.33 -21.38 -16.28
CA LYS A 20 -20.80 -20.58 -17.43
C LYS A 20 -20.17 -19.18 -17.51
N PHE A 21 -18.97 -18.99 -16.97
CA PHE A 21 -18.18 -17.83 -17.35
C PHE A 21 -17.65 -18.07 -18.76
N GLU A 22 -18.26 -17.41 -19.74
CA GLU A 22 -17.74 -17.28 -21.09
C GLU A 22 -16.29 -16.80 -20.99
N VAL A 23 -15.36 -17.72 -21.22
CA VAL A 23 -13.95 -17.41 -21.35
C VAL A 23 -13.84 -16.55 -22.60
N ASP A 24 -13.67 -15.26 -22.41
CA ASP A 24 -13.59 -14.34 -23.53
C ASP A 24 -12.30 -14.62 -24.31
N ASP A 25 -12.46 -15.12 -25.54
CA ASP A 25 -11.37 -15.50 -26.44
C ASP A 25 -10.41 -14.35 -26.77
N SER A 26 -10.80 -13.09 -26.52
CA SER A 26 -9.90 -11.94 -26.68
C SER A 26 -8.85 -11.82 -25.57
N VAL A 27 -9.00 -12.54 -24.44
CA VAL A 27 -8.00 -12.58 -23.38
C VAL A 27 -7.11 -13.81 -23.56
N PRO A 28 -5.78 -13.66 -23.72
CA PRO A 28 -4.88 -14.81 -23.82
C PRO A 28 -4.99 -15.73 -22.60
N ALA A 29 -4.95 -17.05 -22.81
CA ALA A 29 -5.12 -18.06 -21.76
C ALA A 29 -4.23 -17.86 -20.52
N ARG A 30 -3.03 -17.29 -20.70
CA ARG A 30 -2.10 -16.97 -19.60
C ARG A 30 -2.63 -15.94 -18.60
N TYR A 31 -3.60 -15.10 -19.00
CA TYR A 31 -4.21 -14.05 -18.19
C TYR A 31 -5.60 -14.42 -17.67
N HIS A 32 -6.07 -15.64 -17.93
CA HIS A 32 -7.31 -16.12 -17.34
C HIS A 32 -7.15 -16.18 -15.82
N GLY A 33 -8.05 -15.48 -15.14
CA GLY A 33 -8.17 -15.49 -13.68
C GLY A 33 -8.82 -16.76 -13.18
N THR A 34 -9.01 -16.84 -11.87
CA THR A 34 -9.87 -17.86 -11.27
C THR A 34 -11.35 -17.51 -11.48
N ALA A 35 -12.24 -18.49 -11.33
CA ALA A 35 -13.69 -18.24 -11.37
C ALA A 35 -14.14 -17.21 -10.31
N ALA A 36 -13.46 -17.17 -9.15
CA ALA A 36 -13.69 -16.15 -8.15
C ALA A 36 -13.33 -14.75 -8.67
N ASP A 37 -12.16 -14.58 -9.28
CA ASP A 37 -11.76 -13.27 -9.83
C ASP A 37 -12.70 -12.81 -10.97
N ALA A 38 -13.23 -13.75 -11.77
CA ALA A 38 -14.21 -13.46 -12.81
C ALA A 38 -15.54 -12.97 -12.22
N ARG A 39 -16.01 -13.58 -11.12
CA ARG A 39 -17.20 -13.12 -10.40
C ARG A 39 -17.00 -11.74 -9.80
N ASP A 40 -15.86 -11.48 -9.16
CA ASP A 40 -15.59 -10.20 -8.52
C ASP A 40 -15.59 -9.05 -9.53
N MET A 41 -14.99 -9.27 -10.71
CA MET A 41 -15.02 -8.27 -11.79
C MET A 41 -16.43 -8.10 -12.37
N ALA A 42 -17.20 -9.18 -12.51
CA ALA A 42 -18.57 -9.12 -13.02
C ALA A 42 -19.50 -8.31 -12.10
N ILE A 43 -19.35 -8.41 -10.78
CA ILE A 43 -20.08 -7.58 -9.80
C ILE A 43 -19.83 -6.09 -10.05
N LEU A 44 -18.60 -5.73 -10.43
CA LEU A 44 -18.21 -4.36 -10.76
C LEU A 44 -18.57 -3.94 -12.19
N GLY A 45 -19.25 -4.79 -12.95
CA GLY A 45 -19.53 -4.57 -14.37
C GLY A 45 -18.27 -4.46 -15.23
N LYS A 46 -17.15 -5.04 -14.77
CA LYS A 46 -15.86 -5.06 -15.45
C LYS A 46 -15.59 -6.44 -16.02
N LYS A 47 -14.90 -6.47 -17.15
CA LYS A 47 -14.39 -7.71 -17.72
C LYS A 47 -13.09 -8.09 -17.03
N GLN A 48 -12.97 -9.37 -16.67
CA GLN A 48 -11.74 -9.88 -16.10
C GLN A 48 -10.64 -9.99 -17.17
N VAL A 49 -9.57 -9.22 -16.99
CA VAL A 49 -8.45 -9.13 -17.95
C VAL A 49 -7.09 -9.41 -17.32
N LEU A 50 -7.00 -9.41 -15.99
CA LEU A 50 -5.74 -9.61 -15.25
C LEU A 50 -5.83 -10.82 -14.34
N ARG A 51 -4.80 -11.67 -14.36
CA ARG A 51 -4.68 -12.80 -13.43
C ARG A 51 -3.99 -12.38 -12.13
N ARG A 52 -4.52 -12.81 -10.99
CA ARG A 52 -3.88 -12.63 -9.68
C ARG A 52 -2.61 -13.48 -9.59
N ASN A 53 -1.44 -12.83 -9.52
CA ASN A 53 -0.15 -13.53 -9.45
C ASN A 53 0.40 -13.67 -8.01
N PHE A 54 0.02 -12.79 -7.08
CA PHE A 54 0.50 -12.83 -5.70
C PHE A 54 -0.44 -13.61 -4.78
N LYS A 55 0.13 -14.60 -4.08
CA LYS A 55 -0.53 -15.38 -3.01
C LYS A 55 -0.33 -14.68 -1.66
N PHE A 56 -1.08 -15.10 -0.63
CA PHE A 56 -1.04 -14.48 0.70
C PHE A 56 0.38 -14.31 1.26
N VAL A 57 1.17 -15.38 1.30
CA VAL A 57 2.54 -15.35 1.85
C VAL A 57 3.44 -14.38 1.08
N THR A 58 3.35 -14.38 -0.26
CA THR A 58 4.13 -13.44 -1.09
C THR A 58 3.69 -12.00 -0.91
N MET A 59 2.39 -11.75 -0.72
CA MET A 59 1.86 -10.40 -0.43
C MET A 59 2.31 -9.92 0.95
N LEU A 60 2.29 -10.80 1.96
CA LEU A 60 2.75 -10.49 3.30
C LEU A 60 4.24 -10.15 3.32
N GLY A 61 5.06 -10.96 2.65
CA GLY A 61 6.49 -10.69 2.49
C GLY A 61 6.74 -9.36 1.79
N PHE A 62 6.07 -9.11 0.66
CA PHE A 62 6.18 -7.86 -0.07
C PHE A 62 5.78 -6.65 0.79
N ALA A 63 4.65 -6.71 1.49
CA ALA A 63 4.19 -5.61 2.36
C ALA A 63 5.18 -5.34 3.51
N SER A 64 5.74 -6.40 4.12
CA SER A 64 6.74 -6.26 5.18
C SER A 64 8.02 -5.60 4.68
N THR A 65 8.50 -5.97 3.48
CA THR A 65 9.70 -5.37 2.87
C THR A 65 9.48 -3.91 2.50
N VAL A 66 8.31 -3.55 1.95
CA VAL A 66 8.00 -2.17 1.54
C VAL A 66 7.90 -1.22 2.74
N MET A 67 7.36 -1.68 3.88
CA MET A 67 7.15 -0.81 5.04
C MET A 67 8.44 -0.43 5.76
N ALA A 68 9.45 -1.31 5.80
CA ALA A 68 10.78 -1.08 6.41
C ALA A 68 10.77 -0.30 7.75
N SER A 69 9.73 -0.48 8.57
CA SER A 69 9.40 0.45 9.67
C SER A 69 10.41 0.45 10.82
N TRP A 70 11.15 -0.64 10.97
CA TRP A 70 12.16 -0.81 12.02
C TRP A 70 13.32 0.18 11.88
N GLU A 71 13.68 0.60 10.66
CA GLU A 71 14.78 1.54 10.43
C GLU A 71 14.45 2.92 10.98
N VAL A 72 13.23 3.39 10.71
CA VAL A 72 12.74 4.71 11.16
C VAL A 72 12.67 4.76 12.69
N LEU A 73 12.26 3.66 13.33
CA LEU A 73 12.18 3.57 14.78
C LEU A 73 13.55 3.82 15.44
N LEU A 74 14.63 3.26 14.90
CA LEU A 74 15.99 3.45 15.42
C LEU A 74 16.43 4.91 15.39
N VAL A 75 16.11 5.61 14.30
CA VAL A 75 16.49 7.03 14.12
C VAL A 75 15.68 7.93 15.05
N LEU A 76 14.40 7.62 15.25
CA LEU A 76 13.49 8.45 16.04
C LEU A 76 13.56 8.20 17.54
N PHE A 77 14.18 7.12 18.02
CA PHE A 77 14.24 6.79 19.45
C PHE A 77 14.67 7.97 20.33
N LYS A 78 15.72 8.70 19.91
CA LYS A 78 16.21 9.85 20.68
C LYS A 78 15.11 10.91 20.84
N LEU A 79 14.40 11.24 19.78
CA LEU A 79 13.32 12.23 19.82
C LEU A 79 12.17 11.75 20.71
N ILE A 80 11.74 10.50 20.54
CA ILE A 80 10.65 9.91 21.33
C ILE A 80 10.97 9.90 22.83
N LEU A 81 12.22 9.57 23.19
CA LEU A 81 12.69 9.53 24.57
C LEU A 81 12.79 10.93 25.20
N ILE A 82 13.18 11.93 24.42
CA ILE A 82 13.26 13.32 24.92
C ILE A 82 11.85 13.87 25.18
N ASP A 83 10.91 13.64 24.26
CA ASP A 83 9.58 14.26 24.33
C ASP A 83 8.63 13.54 25.28
N GLY A 84 8.65 12.20 25.32
CA GLY A 84 7.68 11.41 26.08
C GLY A 84 8.29 10.37 27.03
N GLY A 85 9.62 10.27 27.07
CA GLY A 85 10.32 9.28 27.88
C GLY A 85 10.04 7.83 27.50
N THR A 86 10.54 6.91 28.32
CA THR A 86 10.32 5.47 28.18
C THR A 86 8.83 5.06 28.19
N PRO A 87 7.93 5.69 28.97
CA PRO A 87 6.51 5.34 28.94
C PRO A 87 5.86 5.58 27.59
N ASN A 88 6.17 6.72 26.93
CA ASN A 88 5.65 7.02 25.60
C ASN A 88 6.17 6.02 24.56
N LEU A 89 7.44 5.61 24.68
CA LEU A 89 8.00 4.62 23.77
C LEU A 89 7.23 3.29 23.82
N PHE A 90 6.91 2.79 25.02
CA PHE A 90 6.23 1.51 25.17
C PHE A 90 4.72 1.61 24.91
N TRP A 91 4.03 2.49 25.64
CA TRP A 91 2.58 2.61 25.55
C TRP A 91 2.12 3.30 24.27
N GLY A 92 2.88 4.29 23.78
CA GLY A 92 2.61 4.93 22.50
C GLY A 92 2.67 3.94 21.35
N PHE A 93 3.65 3.03 21.35
CA PHE A 93 3.74 1.97 20.34
C PHE A 93 2.51 1.04 20.35
N ILE A 94 2.03 0.64 21.53
CA ILE A 94 0.85 -0.24 21.65
C ILE A 94 -0.41 0.48 21.15
N VAL A 95 -0.60 1.73 21.57
CA VAL A 95 -1.76 2.54 21.17
C VAL A 95 -1.76 2.79 19.66
N ASP A 96 -0.59 3.13 19.10
CA ASP A 96 -0.42 3.33 17.66
C ASP A 96 -0.69 2.04 16.87
N ALA A 97 -0.13 0.90 17.30
CA ALA A 97 -0.36 -0.39 16.66
C ALA A 97 -1.84 -0.77 16.64
N CYS A 98 -2.55 -0.58 17.76
CA CYS A 98 -3.99 -0.82 17.84
C CYS A 98 -4.79 0.13 16.94
N GLY A 99 -4.46 1.42 16.95
CA GLY A 99 -5.11 2.42 16.10
C GLY A 99 -4.93 2.09 14.61
N MET A 100 -3.70 1.78 14.22
CA MET A 100 -3.37 1.45 12.84
C MET A 100 -3.99 0.13 12.36
N LEU A 101 -4.18 -0.84 13.27
CA LEU A 101 -4.91 -2.07 12.98
C LEU A 101 -6.36 -1.77 12.53
N PHE A 102 -7.07 -0.86 13.21
CA PHE A 102 -8.43 -0.48 12.81
C PHE A 102 -8.45 0.23 11.45
N VAL A 103 -7.47 1.10 11.20
CA VAL A 103 -7.33 1.78 9.89
C VAL A 103 -7.14 0.73 8.79
N TYR A 104 -6.20 -0.21 8.95
CA TYR A 104 -5.97 -1.26 7.95
C TYR A 104 -7.12 -2.25 7.83
N ALA A 105 -7.86 -2.54 8.90
CA ALA A 105 -9.04 -3.39 8.85
C ALA A 105 -10.14 -2.77 7.97
N SER A 106 -10.40 -1.46 8.11
CA SER A 106 -11.39 -0.78 7.26
C SER A 106 -10.94 -0.70 5.79
N LEU A 107 -9.65 -0.49 5.53
CA LEU A 107 -9.09 -0.56 4.17
C LEU A 107 -9.18 -1.97 3.58
N ALA A 108 -8.99 -3.00 4.39
CA ALA A 108 -9.12 -4.40 3.97
C ALA A 108 -10.57 -4.75 3.59
N GLU A 109 -11.56 -4.20 4.30
CA GLU A 109 -12.99 -4.33 3.96
C GLU A 109 -13.30 -3.65 2.62
N LEU A 110 -12.80 -2.43 2.41
CA LEU A 110 -12.97 -1.74 1.11
C LEU A 110 -12.29 -2.50 -0.04
N ALA A 111 -11.09 -3.03 0.19
CA ALA A 111 -10.35 -3.80 -0.80
C ALA A 111 -11.02 -5.15 -1.14
N SER A 112 -11.79 -5.74 -0.21
CA SER A 112 -12.54 -6.97 -0.48
C SER A 112 -13.84 -6.71 -1.25
N MET A 113 -14.51 -5.57 -1.01
CA MET A 113 -15.72 -5.19 -1.74
C MET A 113 -15.44 -4.69 -3.16
N SER A 114 -14.37 -3.94 -3.36
CA SER A 114 -13.99 -3.38 -4.65
C SER A 114 -12.52 -3.67 -4.96
N PRO A 115 -12.20 -4.90 -5.41
CA PRO A 115 -10.82 -5.33 -5.70
C PRO A 115 -10.32 -4.75 -7.03
N THR A 116 -10.32 -3.43 -7.15
CA THR A 116 -9.85 -2.70 -8.33
C THR A 116 -8.41 -2.21 -8.14
N ALA A 117 -7.65 -2.14 -9.22
CA ALA A 117 -6.27 -1.65 -9.20
C ALA A 117 -6.14 -0.15 -8.88
N GLY A 118 -7.26 0.59 -8.88
CA GLY A 118 -7.29 2.03 -8.61
C GLY A 118 -7.24 2.40 -7.12
N GLY A 119 -7.41 1.44 -6.21
CA GLY A 119 -7.29 1.68 -4.76
C GLY A 119 -8.16 2.82 -4.24
N GLN A 120 -7.62 3.63 -3.33
CA GLN A 120 -8.37 4.63 -2.56
C GLN A 120 -9.15 5.67 -3.38
N TYR A 121 -8.59 6.21 -4.47
CA TYR A 121 -9.31 7.21 -5.27
C TYR A 121 -10.46 6.57 -6.05
N HIS A 122 -10.31 5.31 -6.44
CA HIS A 122 -11.37 4.55 -7.11
C HIS A 122 -12.50 4.19 -6.14
N TRP A 123 -12.16 3.78 -4.92
CA TRP A 123 -13.16 3.52 -3.87
C TRP A 123 -13.99 4.77 -3.57
N VAL A 124 -13.34 5.94 -3.48
CA VAL A 124 -14.05 7.21 -3.29
C VAL A 124 -14.98 7.49 -4.48
N SER A 125 -14.56 7.19 -5.71
CA SER A 125 -15.43 7.33 -6.86
C SER A 125 -16.58 6.31 -6.88
N GLU A 126 -16.47 5.16 -6.22
CA GLU A 126 -17.53 4.16 -6.20
C GLU A 126 -18.58 4.48 -5.13
N PHE A 127 -18.13 4.92 -3.94
CA PHE A 127 -18.98 5.07 -2.77
C PHE A 127 -19.47 6.50 -2.50
N ALA A 128 -18.83 7.52 -3.08
CA ALA A 128 -19.27 8.90 -2.91
C ALA A 128 -20.51 9.23 -3.75
N GLY A 129 -21.37 10.11 -3.21
CA GLY A 129 -22.58 10.52 -3.92
C GLY A 129 -22.30 11.18 -5.28
N PRO A 130 -23.22 11.07 -6.27
CA PRO A 130 -22.97 11.48 -7.66
C PRO A 130 -22.53 12.93 -7.85
N SER A 131 -22.95 13.84 -6.96
CA SER A 131 -22.61 15.26 -7.01
C SER A 131 -21.17 15.58 -6.60
N VAL A 132 -20.55 14.73 -5.76
CA VAL A 132 -19.22 14.97 -5.16
C VAL A 132 -18.18 13.90 -5.53
N GLN A 133 -18.60 12.86 -6.25
CA GLN A 133 -17.76 11.73 -6.66
C GLN A 133 -16.45 12.14 -7.34
N LYS A 134 -16.53 12.94 -8.41
CA LYS A 134 -15.36 13.40 -9.18
C LYS A 134 -14.41 14.28 -8.36
N PRO A 135 -14.86 15.37 -7.71
CA PRO A 135 -13.95 16.23 -6.96
C PRO A 135 -13.31 15.52 -5.77
N LEU A 136 -14.05 14.65 -5.04
CA LEU A 136 -13.47 13.90 -3.92
C LEU A 136 -12.45 12.85 -4.38
N SER A 137 -12.75 12.12 -5.45
CA SER A 137 -11.80 11.15 -6.02
C SER A 137 -10.51 11.84 -6.47
N TYR A 138 -10.63 13.00 -7.15
CA TYR A 138 -9.48 13.79 -7.57
C TYR A 138 -8.65 14.30 -6.38
N LEU A 139 -9.32 14.80 -5.33
CA LEU A 139 -8.67 15.25 -4.11
C LEU A 139 -7.88 14.11 -3.45
N VAL A 140 -8.49 12.94 -3.28
CA VAL A 140 -7.83 11.77 -2.67
C VAL A 140 -6.64 11.29 -3.52
N GLY A 141 -6.78 11.29 -4.85
CA GLY A 141 -5.67 11.00 -5.76
C GLY A 141 -4.50 11.96 -5.58
N TRP A 142 -4.77 13.27 -5.53
CA TRP A 142 -3.72 14.28 -5.31
C TRP A 142 -3.09 14.22 -3.93
N LEU A 143 -3.89 14.02 -2.88
CA LEU A 143 -3.36 13.85 -1.53
C LEU A 143 -2.45 12.62 -1.44
N SER A 144 -2.82 11.53 -2.11
CA SER A 144 -1.95 10.35 -2.21
C SER A 144 -0.65 10.66 -2.94
N ALA A 145 -0.71 11.37 -4.08
CA ALA A 145 0.48 11.72 -4.84
C ALA A 145 1.43 12.61 -4.05
N VAL A 146 0.90 13.67 -3.41
CA VAL A 146 1.68 14.57 -2.55
C VAL A 146 2.24 13.82 -1.36
N GLY A 147 1.46 12.94 -0.73
CA GLY A 147 1.92 12.10 0.39
C GLY A 147 3.14 11.27 0.01
N TRP A 148 3.14 10.64 -1.16
CA TRP A 148 4.30 9.89 -1.66
C TRP A 148 5.52 10.78 -1.95
N GLN A 149 5.33 11.98 -2.48
CA GLN A 149 6.44 12.91 -2.72
C GLN A 149 7.07 13.42 -1.41
N VAL A 150 6.24 13.80 -0.44
CA VAL A 150 6.71 14.24 0.88
C VAL A 150 7.38 13.11 1.64
N TYR A 151 6.83 11.89 1.56
CA TYR A 151 7.43 10.71 2.17
C TYR A 151 8.83 10.45 1.62
N LEU A 152 9.01 10.45 0.29
CA LEU A 152 10.31 10.27 -0.34
C LEU A 152 11.31 11.34 0.12
N ALA A 153 10.90 12.61 0.11
CA ALA A 153 11.75 13.71 0.57
C ALA A 153 12.17 13.54 2.04
N GLY A 154 11.24 13.13 2.91
CA GLY A 154 11.51 12.85 4.33
C GLY A 154 12.51 11.71 4.54
N VAL A 155 12.35 10.59 3.81
CA VAL A 155 13.26 9.46 3.88
C VAL A 155 14.66 9.85 3.40
N CYS A 156 14.78 10.54 2.27
CA CYS A 156 16.08 11.00 1.79
C CYS A 156 16.75 12.00 2.75
N PHE A 157 15.96 12.86 3.40
CA PHE A 157 16.47 13.78 4.41
C PHE A 157 17.00 13.05 5.65
N MET A 158 16.29 12.00 6.09
CA MET A 158 16.71 11.11 7.16
C MET A 158 18.04 10.41 6.81
N VAL A 159 18.14 9.82 5.62
CA VAL A 159 19.37 9.14 5.17
C VAL A 159 20.53 10.12 5.04
N GLY A 160 20.30 11.31 4.49
CA GLY A 160 21.32 12.37 4.43
C GLY A 160 21.82 12.77 5.82
N GLY A 161 20.91 12.85 6.80
CA GLY A 161 21.25 13.09 8.21
C GLY A 161 22.08 11.96 8.83
N LEU A 162 21.77 10.70 8.52
CA LEU A 162 22.56 9.55 8.97
C LEU A 162 23.98 9.57 8.39
N ILE A 163 24.13 9.85 7.09
CA ILE A 163 25.44 9.97 6.45
C ILE A 163 26.24 11.11 7.11
N GLN A 164 25.63 12.27 7.33
CA GLN A 164 26.29 13.38 8.00
C GLN A 164 26.70 13.07 9.45
N ALA A 165 25.86 12.34 10.19
CA ALA A 165 26.18 11.89 11.54
C ALA A 165 27.37 10.93 11.55
N LEU A 166 27.46 10.03 10.56
CA LEU A 166 28.62 9.14 10.39
C LEU A 166 29.90 9.93 10.05
N ILE A 167 29.83 10.97 9.21
CA ILE A 167 30.98 11.84 8.92
C ILE A 167 31.47 12.53 10.20
N ALA A 168 30.55 13.12 10.97
CA ALA A 168 30.88 13.79 12.22
C ALA A 168 31.48 12.83 13.27
N LEU A 169 31.02 11.57 13.29
CA LEU A 169 31.54 10.55 14.20
C LEU A 169 32.96 10.12 13.85
N ASN A 170 33.34 10.14 12.57
CA ASN A 170 34.65 9.68 12.10
C ASN A 170 35.68 10.82 11.92
N ASN A 171 35.24 12.07 11.92
CA ASN A 171 36.11 13.24 11.74
C ASN A 171 35.79 14.32 12.78
N GLU A 172 36.63 14.44 13.80
CA GLU A 172 36.48 15.41 14.90
C GLU A 172 36.57 16.87 14.45
N SER A 173 37.20 17.15 13.30
CA SER A 173 37.30 18.51 12.74
C SER A 173 36.07 18.92 11.92
N TYR A 174 35.16 17.99 11.65
CA TYR A 174 33.97 18.27 10.86
C TYR A 174 32.92 19.02 11.69
N MET A 175 32.59 20.25 11.26
CA MET A 175 31.51 21.03 11.85
C MET A 175 30.22 20.85 11.04
N PRO A 176 29.23 20.09 11.54
CA PRO A 176 27.99 19.87 10.81
C PRO A 176 27.21 21.18 10.64
N GLN A 177 26.90 21.53 9.40
CA GLN A 177 26.06 22.67 9.04
C GLN A 177 24.75 22.18 8.39
N PRO A 178 23.63 22.91 8.53
CA PRO A 178 22.34 22.48 7.97
C PRO A 178 22.37 22.27 6.45
N TRP A 179 23.11 23.11 5.73
CA TRP A 179 23.20 23.02 4.27
C TRP A 179 23.96 21.77 3.79
N HIS A 180 24.87 21.20 4.61
CA HIS A 180 25.51 19.92 4.29
C HIS A 180 24.47 18.80 4.17
N GLN A 181 23.50 18.75 5.09
CA GLN A 181 22.42 17.76 5.07
C GLN A 181 21.55 17.94 3.83
N THR A 182 21.22 19.19 3.50
CA THR A 182 20.41 19.51 2.30
C THR A 182 21.09 19.02 1.03
N LEU A 183 22.40 19.28 0.87
CA LEU A 183 23.15 18.81 -0.30
C LEU A 183 23.22 17.28 -0.38
N LEU A 184 23.45 16.60 0.75
CA LEU A 184 23.42 15.13 0.81
C LEU A 184 22.05 14.60 0.41
N THR A 185 20.98 15.21 0.90
CA THR A 185 19.59 14.86 0.56
C THR A 185 19.33 15.00 -0.94
N ILE A 186 19.75 16.12 -1.55
CA ILE A 186 19.63 16.36 -2.99
C ILE A 186 20.41 15.32 -3.79
N ALA A 187 21.63 14.97 -3.35
CA ALA A 187 22.46 13.95 -4.00
C ALA A 187 21.80 12.57 -3.95
N ILE A 188 21.22 12.18 -2.81
CA ILE A 188 20.50 10.91 -2.66
C ILE A 188 19.28 10.87 -3.58
N ILE A 189 18.42 11.90 -3.55
CA ILE A 189 17.22 11.97 -4.39
C ILE A 189 17.60 11.89 -5.87
N SER A 190 18.61 12.66 -6.29
CA SER A 190 19.08 12.66 -7.69
C SER A 190 19.58 11.27 -8.10
N SER A 191 20.34 10.61 -7.23
CA SER A 191 20.83 9.25 -7.47
C SER A 191 19.67 8.24 -7.60
N SER A 192 18.65 8.33 -6.73
CA SER A 192 17.46 7.49 -6.81
C SER A 192 16.66 7.70 -8.09
N ILE A 193 16.49 8.96 -8.53
CA ILE A 193 15.81 9.30 -9.80
C ILE A 193 16.59 8.72 -10.98
N VAL A 194 17.91 8.90 -11.02
CA VAL A 194 18.78 8.37 -12.07
C VAL A 194 18.68 6.86 -12.14
N PHE A 195 18.76 6.17 -11.00
CA PHE A 195 18.64 4.72 -10.92
C PHE A 195 17.27 4.23 -11.44
N ASN A 196 16.18 4.81 -10.95
CA ASN A 196 14.82 4.40 -11.33
C ASN A 196 14.48 4.72 -12.79
N THR A 197 15.13 5.72 -13.40
CA THR A 197 14.81 6.15 -14.78
C THR A 197 15.69 5.45 -15.82
N LEU A 198 16.96 5.19 -15.50
CA LEU A 198 17.93 4.67 -16.46
C LEU A 198 18.22 3.17 -16.31
N LEU A 199 18.03 2.59 -15.13
CA LEU A 199 18.50 1.24 -14.80
C LEU A 199 17.39 0.26 -14.41
N ALA A 200 16.16 0.75 -14.15
CA ALA A 200 14.98 -0.07 -13.80
C ALA A 200 14.01 -0.18 -15.00
#